data_AF-A0A432WFE0-F1
#
_entry.id   AF-A0A432WFE0-F1
#
_cell.length_a   1.000
_cell.length_b   1.000
_cell.length_c   1.000
_cell.angle_alpha   90.00
_cell.angle_beta   90.00
_cell.angle_gamma   90.00
#
_symmetry.space_group_name_H-M   'P 1'
#
loop_
_entity.id
_entity.type
_entity.pdbx_description
1 polymer ?
#
loop_
_entity_poly.entity_id
_entity_poly.type
_entity_poly.pdbx_seq_one_letter_code
_entity_poly.pdbx_strand_id
1 'polypeptide(L)'
;MLTKTKWALLAATTALTLSACGGFDYGDDSGLWTMDRECDDPRFVDVPGTPGGMASSLDENDTRRDATDCEGLHKAGWIEPR
;
A
#
# COMPACT_ATOMS: atom_id res chain seq x y z
N MET A 1 54.93 10.86 -13.74
CA MET A 1 54.11 9.68 -13.41
C MET A 1 53.57 9.88 -12.01
N LEU A 2 52.27 10.07 -11.84
CA LEU A 2 51.55 9.72 -10.61
C LEU A 2 50.06 9.61 -10.97
N THR A 3 49.46 8.54 -10.49
CA THR A 3 48.34 7.83 -11.07
C THR A 3 46.99 8.47 -10.77
N LYS A 4 46.09 8.36 -11.76
CA LYS A 4 44.65 8.59 -11.67
C LYS A 4 44.07 7.87 -10.45
N THR A 5 43.28 8.59 -9.65
CA THR A 5 42.21 7.94 -8.91
C THR A 5 40.97 8.81 -9.02
N LYS A 6 40.11 8.44 -9.98
CA LYS A 6 38.76 8.97 -10.11
C LYS A 6 37.96 8.41 -8.94
N TRP A 7 37.57 9.27 -8.00
CA TRP A 7 36.59 8.92 -6.98
C TRP A 7 35.22 8.90 -7.63
N ALA A 8 34.81 7.74 -8.12
CA ALA A 8 33.41 7.51 -8.46
C ALA A 8 32.66 7.32 -7.13
N LEU A 9 32.05 8.39 -6.64
CA LEU A 9 31.02 8.27 -5.61
C LEU A 9 29.80 7.63 -6.27
N LEU A 10 29.58 6.34 -6.03
CA LEU A 10 28.26 5.75 -6.19
C LEU A 10 27.40 6.36 -5.08
N ALA A 11 26.52 7.30 -5.45
CA ALA A 11 25.39 7.64 -4.61
C ALA A 11 24.43 6.44 -4.64
N ALA A 12 24.53 5.56 -3.65
CA ALA A 12 23.46 4.61 -3.38
C ALA A 12 22.24 5.43 -2.97
N THR A 13 21.24 5.50 -3.84
CA THR A 13 19.93 6.05 -3.49
C THR A 13 19.29 5.11 -2.48
N THR A 14 19.44 5.45 -1.20
CA THR A 14 18.63 4.86 -0.14
C THR A 14 17.17 5.25 -0.40
N ALA A 15 16.36 4.28 -0.83
CA ALA A 15 14.92 4.41 -0.78
C ALA A 15 14.53 4.47 0.71
N LEU A 16 14.35 5.70 1.22
CA LEU A 16 13.82 5.91 2.56
C LEU A 16 12.33 5.55 2.51
N THR A 17 11.97 4.35 2.97
CA THR A 17 10.58 4.05 3.31
C THR A 17 10.24 4.79 4.60
N LEU A 18 9.79 6.02 4.45
CA LEU A 18 9.33 6.83 5.57
C LEU A 18 7.93 6.35 5.99
N SER A 19 7.83 5.32 6.83
CA SER A 19 6.63 5.13 7.64
C SER A 19 6.65 6.19 8.74
N ALA A 20 6.17 7.39 8.39
CA ALA A 20 6.11 8.51 9.32
C ALA A 20 4.86 8.36 10.21
N CYS A 21 5.09 8.06 11.50
CA CYS A 21 4.13 8.20 12.60
C CYS A 21 2.82 7.39 12.47
N GLY A 22 2.87 6.08 12.76
CA GLY A 22 1.74 5.30 13.30
C GLY A 22 0.56 4.97 12.36
N GLY A 23 0.61 5.36 11.08
CA GLY A 23 -0.43 5.01 10.10
C GLY A 23 -0.26 3.61 9.50
N PHE A 24 -1.37 2.97 9.12
CA PHE A 24 -1.36 1.76 8.30
C PHE A 24 -0.84 2.08 6.89
N ASP A 25 -0.01 1.20 6.32
CA ASP A 25 0.51 1.34 4.96
C ASP A 25 -0.45 0.74 3.94
N TYR A 26 -1.27 1.60 3.33
CA TYR A 26 -2.26 1.23 2.30
C TYR A 26 -1.62 0.98 0.92
N GLY A 27 -0.43 1.50 0.65
CA GLY A 27 0.22 1.39 -0.66
C GLY A 27 -0.18 2.48 -1.67
N ASP A 28 -0.44 2.07 -2.90
CA ASP A 28 -0.84 2.93 -4.03
C ASP A 28 -2.06 2.37 -4.79
N ASP A 29 -2.49 3.06 -5.86
CA ASP A 29 -3.58 2.64 -6.74
C ASP A 29 -3.02 2.05 -8.06
N SER A 30 -2.09 1.09 -7.97
CA SER A 30 -1.52 0.41 -9.15
C SER A 30 -2.29 -0.84 -9.61
N GLY A 31 -3.34 -1.23 -8.89
CA GLY A 31 -4.20 -2.39 -9.16
C GLY A 31 -5.14 -2.17 -10.33
N LEU A 32 -5.80 -3.26 -10.78
CA LEU A 32 -6.75 -3.20 -11.89
C LEU A 32 -8.13 -2.67 -11.49
N TRP A 33 -8.49 -2.81 -10.22
CA TRP A 33 -9.83 -2.55 -9.68
C TRP A 33 -9.88 -1.30 -8.78
N THR A 34 -8.85 -0.47 -8.83
CA THR A 34 -8.77 0.75 -8.03
C THR A 34 -9.90 1.73 -8.35
N MET A 35 -10.38 2.45 -7.34
CA MET A 35 -11.42 3.48 -7.43
C MET A 35 -12.80 2.94 -7.81
N ASP A 36 -13.07 1.66 -7.53
CA ASP A 36 -14.36 1.02 -7.80
C ASP A 36 -15.27 0.90 -6.56
N ARG A 37 -14.76 1.35 -5.40
CA ARG A 37 -15.39 1.38 -4.07
C ARG A 37 -15.37 0.04 -3.32
N GLU A 38 -14.60 -0.93 -3.79
CA GLU A 38 -14.26 -2.15 -3.05
C GLU A 38 -12.78 -2.10 -2.65
N CYS A 39 -12.40 -2.81 -1.58
CA CYS A 39 -11.01 -3.00 -1.19
C CYS A 39 -10.55 -4.39 -1.64
N ASP A 40 -9.58 -4.44 -2.55
CA ASP A 40 -9.00 -5.70 -3.06
C ASP A 40 -7.84 -6.24 -2.22
N ASP A 41 -7.38 -5.47 -1.23
CA ASP A 41 -6.21 -5.83 -0.45
C ASP A 41 -6.52 -6.93 0.59
N PRO A 42 -5.94 -8.15 0.47
CA PRO A 42 -6.27 -9.29 1.34
C PRO A 42 -5.83 -9.13 2.80
N ARG A 43 -5.11 -8.05 3.13
CA ARG A 43 -4.76 -7.69 4.51
C ARG A 43 -5.96 -7.17 5.31
N PHE A 44 -7.07 -6.81 4.66
CA PHE A 44 -8.29 -6.34 5.29
C PHE A 44 -9.40 -7.40 5.35
N VAL A 45 -10.37 -7.16 6.22
CA VAL A 45 -11.61 -7.93 6.34
C VAL A 45 -12.79 -7.01 6.64
N ASP A 46 -14.00 -7.41 6.26
CA ASP A 46 -15.22 -6.70 6.63
C ASP A 46 -15.45 -6.71 8.14
N VAL A 47 -15.85 -5.56 8.69
CA VAL A 47 -16.28 -5.42 10.08
C VAL A 47 -17.75 -5.85 10.22
N PRO A 48 -18.08 -6.84 11.09
CA PRO A 48 -19.47 -7.28 11.27
C PRO A 48 -20.43 -6.16 11.69
N GLY A 49 -21.60 -6.11 11.06
CA GLY A 49 -22.62 -5.10 11.36
C GLY A 49 -22.42 -3.75 10.66
N THR A 50 -21.45 -3.65 9.75
CA THR A 50 -21.26 -2.52 8.83
C THR A 50 -21.73 -2.90 7.42
N PRO A 51 -21.79 -1.96 6.46
CA PRO A 51 -22.04 -2.30 5.06
C PRO A 51 -21.01 -3.25 4.44
N GLY A 52 -19.80 -3.34 5.02
CA GLY A 52 -18.65 -3.99 4.40
C GLY A 52 -18.08 -3.18 3.24
N GLY A 53 -17.06 -3.71 2.60
CA GLY A 53 -16.42 -3.10 1.45
C GLY A 53 -15.30 -3.92 0.84
N MET A 54 -15.09 -5.16 1.29
CA MET A 54 -14.12 -6.04 0.65
C MET A 54 -14.60 -6.48 -0.74
N ALA A 55 -13.68 -6.56 -1.69
CA ALA A 55 -13.94 -7.17 -2.98
C ALA A 55 -14.36 -8.64 -2.81
N SER A 56 -15.25 -9.10 -3.68
CA SER A 56 -15.80 -10.46 -3.62
C SER A 56 -14.78 -11.57 -3.92
N SER A 57 -13.64 -11.22 -4.54
CA SER A 57 -12.52 -12.09 -4.85
C SER A 57 -11.23 -11.36 -4.53
N LEU A 58 -10.35 -11.96 -3.73
CA LEU A 58 -9.09 -11.35 -3.31
C LEU A 58 -7.92 -12.14 -3.89
N ASP A 59 -6.91 -11.44 -4.42
CA ASP A 59 -5.66 -12.01 -4.88
C ASP A 59 -4.49 -11.36 -4.13
N GLU A 60 -3.49 -12.16 -3.75
CA GLU A 60 -2.29 -11.66 -3.08
C GLU A 60 -1.53 -10.62 -3.91
N ASN A 61 -1.67 -10.66 -5.25
CA ASN A 61 -1.09 -9.69 -6.16
C ASN A 61 -1.65 -8.27 -5.98
N ASP A 62 -2.85 -8.14 -5.40
CA ASP A 62 -3.52 -6.85 -5.16
C ASP A 62 -3.15 -6.23 -3.80
N THR A 63 -2.31 -6.90 -3.01
CA THR A 63 -1.73 -6.35 -1.78
C THR A 63 -1.06 -5.01 -2.04
N ARG A 64 -1.52 -3.96 -1.34
CA ARG A 64 -1.02 -2.56 -1.42
C ARG A 64 -1.23 -1.89 -2.77
N ARG A 65 -2.19 -2.36 -3.56
CA ARG A 65 -2.45 -1.85 -4.91
C ARG A 65 -3.80 -1.16 -5.07
N ASP A 66 -4.54 -1.03 -3.99
CA ASP A 66 -5.86 -0.44 -3.96
C ASP A 66 -6.03 0.54 -2.77
N ALA A 67 -5.10 1.48 -2.69
CA ALA A 67 -4.94 2.32 -1.51
C ALA A 67 -6.13 3.25 -1.23
N THR A 68 -6.70 3.87 -2.26
CA THR A 68 -7.75 4.88 -2.07
C THR A 68 -9.03 4.27 -1.50
N ASP A 69 -9.45 3.11 -2.04
CA ASP A 69 -10.66 2.45 -1.56
C ASP A 69 -10.43 1.81 -0.19
N CYS A 70 -9.35 1.05 0.01
CA CYS A 70 -9.03 0.45 1.29
C CYS A 70 -8.84 1.50 2.41
N GLU A 71 -8.18 2.63 2.14
CA GLU A 71 -8.06 3.71 3.13
C GLU A 71 -9.42 4.33 3.45
N GLY A 72 -10.24 4.61 2.44
CA GLY A 72 -11.57 5.19 2.61
C GLY A 72 -12.48 4.30 3.46
N LEU A 73 -12.53 3.01 3.13
CA LEU A 73 -13.34 2.01 3.81
C LEU A 73 -12.84 1.74 5.24
N HIS A 74 -11.53 1.69 5.46
CA HIS A 74 -10.97 1.53 6.81
C HIS A 74 -11.27 2.76 7.68
N LYS A 75 -11.14 3.98 7.14
CA LYS A 75 -11.53 5.22 7.85
C LYS A 75 -13.02 5.31 8.12
N ALA A 76 -13.87 4.72 7.27
CA ALA A 76 -15.31 4.59 7.50
C ALA A 76 -15.63 3.53 8.57
N GLY A 77 -14.67 2.70 8.94
CA GLY A 77 -14.82 1.59 9.88
C GLY A 77 -15.57 0.40 9.30
N TRP A 78 -15.63 0.26 7.98
CA TRP A 78 -16.36 -0.83 7.30
C TRP A 78 -15.47 -2.06 7.10
N ILE A 79 -14.16 -1.85 7.01
CA ILE A 79 -13.14 -2.88 6.97
C ILE A 79 -12.07 -2.61 8.03
N GLU A 80 -11.39 -3.64 8.49
CA GLU A 80 -10.27 -3.55 9.43
C GLU A 80 -9.10 -4.44 9.01
N PRO A 81 -7.85 -4.08 9.35
CA PRO A 81 -6.72 -4.98 9.18
C PRO A 81 -6.92 -6.27 9.99
N ARG A 82 -6.62 -7.43 9.40
CA ARG A 82 -6.65 -8.73 10.09
C ARG A 82 -5.45 -8.94 11.01
#